data_AF-A0A535VGQ0-F1
#
_entry.id   AF-A0A535VGQ0-F1
#
_cell.length_a   1.000
_cell.length_b   1.000
_cell.length_c   1.000
_cell.angle_alpha   90.00
_cell.angle_beta   90.00
_cell.angle_gamma   90.00
#
_symmetry.space_group_name_H-M   'P 1'
#
loop_
_entity.id
_entity.type
_entity.pdbx_description
1 polymer ?
#
loop_
_entity_poly.entity_id
_entity_poly.type
_entity_poly.pdbx_seq_one_letter_code
_entity_poly.pdbx_strand_id
1 'polypeptide(L)'
;MLYILWTFVCLCAYVGGVVILVKVTPLLLSRNFDEGYFMAIAAADVFGGMFVFGAVAITFALFSGTFAIRLFDFFLLLGIVIVTFGLSYKCFRSPRTIKAAPVSRVVASGYALFLGLAALFYLVLLFVPAG
;
A
#
# COMPACT_ATOMS: atom_id res chain seq x y z
N MET A 1 -28.71 2.04 4.32
CA MET A 1 -28.06 1.00 5.15
C MET A 1 -26.95 0.25 4.40
N LEU A 2 -27.20 -0.29 3.20
CA LEU A 2 -26.20 -1.06 2.44
C LEU A 2 -24.90 -0.27 2.17
N TYR A 3 -25.00 1.01 1.79
CA TYR A 3 -23.84 1.86 1.50
C TYR A 3 -22.91 2.06 2.71
N ILE A 4 -23.48 2.22 3.91
CA ILE A 4 -22.70 2.42 5.15
C ILE A 4 -21.88 1.16 5.48
N LEU A 5 -22.47 -0.02 5.28
CA LEU A 5 -21.77 -1.30 5.45
C LEU A 5 -20.62 -1.45 4.46
N TRP A 6 -20.82 -1.09 3.19
CA TRP A 6 -19.76 -1.12 2.18
C TRP A 6 -18.62 -0.15 2.51
N THR A 7 -18.92 1.08 2.94
CA THR A 7 -17.89 2.03 3.38
C THR A 7 -17.10 1.48 4.57
N PHE A 8 -17.78 0.84 5.53
CA PHE A 8 -17.13 0.25 6.70
C PHE A 8 -16.21 -0.93 6.30
N VAL A 9 -16.66 -1.79 5.38
CA VAL A 9 -15.85 -2.89 4.85
C VAL A 9 -14.62 -2.36 4.10
N CYS A 10 -14.76 -1.32 3.28
CA CYS A 10 -13.62 -0.68 2.62
C CYS A 10 -12.64 -0.09 3.64
N LEU A 11 -13.12 0.54 4.71
CA LEU A 11 -12.26 1.11 5.75
C LEU A 11 -11.52 -0.01 6.51
N CYS A 12 -12.18 -1.10 6.85
CA CYS A 12 -11.54 -2.28 7.44
C CYS A 12 -10.50 -2.89 6.51
N ALA A 13 -10.80 -3.03 5.22
CA ALA A 13 -9.88 -3.53 4.21
C ALA A 13 -8.65 -2.62 4.06
N TYR A 14 -8.86 -1.29 4.02
CA TYR A 14 -7.79 -0.31 3.99
C TYR A 14 -6.88 -0.41 5.21
N VAL A 15 -7.45 -0.41 6.42
CA VAL A 15 -6.68 -0.53 7.67
C VAL A 15 -5.92 -1.85 7.71
N GLY A 16 -6.57 -2.95 7.34
CA GLY A 16 -5.94 -4.27 7.26
C GLY A 16 -4.75 -4.28 6.29
N GLY A 17 -4.94 -3.74 5.08
CA GLY A 17 -3.88 -3.63 4.08
C GLY A 17 -2.70 -2.75 4.53
N VAL A 18 -2.97 -1.61 5.17
CA VAL A 18 -1.93 -0.73 5.72
C VAL A 18 -1.15 -1.43 6.84
N VAL A 19 -1.85 -2.15 7.74
CA VAL A 19 -1.19 -2.93 8.80
C VAL A 19 -0.30 -4.02 8.21
N ILE A 20 -0.77 -4.72 7.17
CA ILE A 20 0.02 -5.70 6.44
C ILE A 20 1.28 -5.05 5.87
N LEU A 21 1.18 -3.95 5.12
CA LEU A 21 2.36 -3.25 4.59
C LEU A 21 3.33 -2.83 5.72
N VAL A 22 2.84 -2.19 6.78
CA VAL A 22 3.72 -1.70 7.86
C VAL A 22 4.41 -2.82 8.63
N LYS A 23 3.78 -3.99 8.77
CA LYS A 23 4.30 -5.12 9.57
C LYS A 23 5.02 -6.16 8.73
N VAL A 24 4.59 -6.42 7.50
CA VAL A 24 5.07 -7.50 6.63
C VAL A 24 6.22 -7.03 5.74
N THR A 25 6.15 -5.85 5.13
CA THR A 25 7.26 -5.33 4.30
C THR A 25 8.61 -5.30 5.04
N PRO A 26 8.74 -4.91 6.33
CA PRO A 26 10.06 -4.94 7.00
C PRO A 26 10.55 -6.35 7.32
N LEU A 27 9.67 -7.37 7.31
CA LEU A 27 10.08 -8.77 7.49
C LEU A 27 10.83 -9.30 6.26
N LEU A 28 10.58 -8.74 5.06
CA LEU A 28 11.32 -9.05 3.84
C LEU A 28 12.83 -8.77 3.99
N LEU A 29 13.20 -7.73 4.75
CA LEU A 29 14.60 -7.38 5.01
C LEU A 29 15.33 -8.39 5.90
N SER A 30 14.61 -9.21 6.66
CA SER A 30 15.20 -10.12 7.63
C SER A 30 15.57 -11.49 7.06
N ARG A 31 15.22 -11.75 5.80
CA ARG A 31 15.27 -13.08 5.19
C ARG A 31 15.92 -13.06 3.80
N ASN A 32 16.57 -14.16 3.44
CA ASN A 32 17.20 -14.32 2.12
C ASN A 32 16.14 -14.60 1.05
N PHE A 33 16.40 -14.11 -0.16
CA PHE A 33 15.49 -14.21 -1.31
C PHE A 33 15.18 -15.67 -1.69
N ASP A 34 16.13 -16.58 -1.51
CA ASP A 34 16.01 -18.00 -1.88
C ASP A 34 15.18 -18.83 -0.89
N GLU A 35 14.76 -18.25 0.24
CA GLU A 35 13.88 -18.94 1.19
C GLU A 35 12.42 -18.86 0.70
N GLY A 36 11.71 -20.00 0.63
CA GLY A 36 10.27 -20.01 0.29
C GLY A 36 9.41 -19.15 1.23
N TYR A 37 9.88 -18.92 2.46
CA TYR A 37 9.27 -17.97 3.40
C TYR A 37 9.36 -16.52 2.93
N PHE A 38 10.43 -16.12 2.23
CA PHE A 38 10.52 -14.79 1.63
C PHE A 38 9.43 -14.59 0.57
N MET A 39 9.21 -15.61 -0.27
CA MET A 39 8.14 -15.59 -1.27
C MET A 39 6.75 -15.49 -0.64
N ALA A 40 6.50 -16.21 0.47
CA ALA A 40 5.24 -16.10 1.21
C ALA A 40 5.02 -14.70 1.83
N ILE A 41 6.06 -14.10 2.40
CA ILE A 41 6.01 -12.74 2.96
C ILE A 41 5.80 -11.72 1.84
N ALA A 42 6.44 -11.89 0.68
CA ALA A 42 6.26 -11.01 -0.47
C ALA A 42 4.84 -11.11 -1.03
N ALA A 43 4.29 -12.32 -1.15
CA ALA A 43 2.90 -12.52 -1.54
C ALA A 43 1.94 -11.84 -0.56
N ALA A 44 2.17 -11.97 0.75
CA ALA A 44 1.38 -11.28 1.77
C ALA A 44 1.45 -9.75 1.63
N ASP A 45 2.62 -9.20 1.29
CA ASP A 45 2.80 -7.76 1.04
C ASP A 45 2.04 -7.28 -0.20
N VAL A 46 1.97 -8.10 -1.26
CA VAL A 46 1.15 -7.86 -2.45
C VAL A 46 -0.33 -7.86 -2.12
N PHE A 47 -0.80 -8.84 -1.34
CA PHE A 47 -2.18 -8.83 -0.84
C PHE A 47 -2.48 -7.59 0.00
N GLY A 48 -1.54 -7.16 0.84
CA GLY A 48 -1.62 -5.90 1.59
C GLY A 48 -1.89 -4.71 0.67
N GLY A 49 -1.06 -4.55 -0.38
CA GLY A 49 -1.27 -3.53 -1.40
C GLY A 49 -2.63 -3.63 -2.09
N MET A 50 -3.04 -4.83 -2.49
CA MET A 50 -4.35 -5.07 -3.12
C MET A 50 -5.52 -4.64 -2.22
N PHE A 51 -5.45 -4.89 -0.92
CA PHE A 51 -6.49 -4.46 0.01
C PHE A 51 -6.58 -2.94 0.13
N VAL A 52 -5.43 -2.26 0.19
CA VAL A 52 -5.38 -0.81 0.30
C VAL A 52 -5.91 -0.14 -0.97
N PHE A 53 -5.44 -0.55 -2.14
CA PHE A 53 -5.91 0.00 -3.43
C PHE A 53 -7.34 -0.43 -3.76
N GLY A 54 -7.71 -1.67 -3.45
CA GLY A 54 -9.05 -2.19 -3.64
C GLY A 54 -10.09 -1.42 -2.83
N ALA A 55 -9.76 -1.05 -1.59
CA ALA A 55 -10.64 -0.22 -0.77
C ALA A 55 -10.94 1.13 -1.45
N VAL A 56 -9.92 1.80 -2.00
CA VAL A 56 -10.06 3.10 -2.69
C VAL A 56 -10.81 2.95 -4.02
N ALA A 57 -10.54 1.90 -4.79
CA ALA A 57 -11.23 1.67 -6.07
C ALA A 57 -12.72 1.39 -5.87
N ILE A 58 -13.08 0.60 -4.84
CA ILE A 58 -14.47 0.27 -4.52
C ILE A 58 -15.23 1.49 -3.99
N THR A 59 -14.62 2.32 -3.15
CA THR A 59 -15.24 3.58 -2.69
C THR A 59 -15.47 4.55 -3.83
N PHE A 60 -14.50 4.69 -4.75
CA PHE A 60 -14.66 5.55 -5.91
C PHE A 60 -15.78 5.07 -6.85
N ALA A 61 -15.83 3.75 -7.12
CA ALA A 61 -16.83 3.16 -8.02
C ALA A 61 -18.26 3.17 -7.45
N LEU A 62 -18.44 2.84 -6.17
CA LEU A 62 -19.77 2.75 -5.55
C LEU A 62 -20.46 4.10 -5.38
N PHE A 63 -19.70 5.19 -5.32
CA PHE A 63 -20.23 6.50 -4.98
C PHE A 63 -20.03 7.56 -6.08
N SER A 64 -19.71 7.12 -7.29
CA SER A 64 -19.64 7.94 -8.51
C SER A 64 -18.78 9.20 -8.37
N GLY A 65 -17.77 9.18 -7.50
CA GLY A 65 -16.87 10.31 -7.29
C GLY A 65 -17.54 11.60 -6.81
N THR A 66 -18.57 11.54 -5.95
CA THR A 66 -19.08 12.74 -5.25
C THR A 66 -17.94 13.47 -4.51
N PHE A 67 -18.04 14.80 -4.36
CA PHE A 67 -16.94 15.63 -3.84
C PHE A 67 -16.44 15.18 -2.46
N ALA A 68 -17.36 14.80 -1.55
CA ALA A 68 -17.01 14.29 -0.23
C ALA A 68 -16.18 13.00 -0.28
N ILE A 69 -16.42 12.15 -1.27
CA ILE A 69 -15.78 10.83 -1.40
C ILE A 69 -14.46 10.94 -2.12
N ARG A 70 -14.33 11.85 -3.09
CA ARG A 70 -13.03 12.27 -3.61
C ARG A 70 -12.12 12.80 -2.51
N LEU A 71 -12.66 13.61 -1.59
CA LEU A 71 -11.89 14.13 -0.46
C LEU A 71 -11.46 13.01 0.49
N PHE A 72 -12.35 12.05 0.77
CA PHE A 72 -12.04 10.88 1.59
C PHE A 72 -10.98 9.97 0.96
N ASP A 73 -11.14 9.63 -0.33
CA ASP A 73 -10.20 8.83 -1.10
C ASP A 73 -8.84 9.53 -1.22
N PHE A 74 -8.82 10.86 -1.32
CA PHE A 74 -7.58 11.65 -1.27
C PHE A 74 -6.83 11.45 0.05
N PHE A 75 -7.50 11.51 1.20
CA PHE A 75 -6.87 11.26 2.50
C PHE A 75 -6.36 9.81 2.62
N LEU A 76 -7.12 8.83 2.10
CA LEU A 76 -6.67 7.45 2.06
C LEU A 76 -5.40 7.32 1.21
N LEU A 77 -5.42 7.77 -0.04
CA LEU A 77 -4.26 7.75 -0.95
C LEU A 77 -3.03 8.46 -0.35
N LEU A 78 -3.23 9.62 0.26
CA LEU A 78 -2.17 10.37 0.94
C LEU A 78 -1.58 9.56 2.11
N GLY A 79 -2.42 8.83 2.86
CA GLY A 79 -1.97 7.87 3.87
C GLY A 79 -1.09 6.76 3.28
N ILE A 80 -1.47 6.18 2.13
CA ILE A 80 -0.66 5.17 1.42
C ILE A 80 0.70 5.75 1.03
N VAL A 81 0.71 6.96 0.45
CA VAL A 81 1.94 7.63 0.02
C VAL A 81 2.88 7.80 1.21
N ILE A 82 2.40 8.34 2.33
CA ILE A 82 3.23 8.54 3.53
C ILE A 82 3.77 7.21 4.06
N VAL A 83 2.91 6.18 4.14
CA VAL A 83 3.27 4.87 4.66
C VAL A 83 4.33 4.22 3.77
N THR A 84 4.10 4.14 2.46
CA THR A 84 5.02 3.54 1.48
C THR A 84 6.36 4.27 1.40
N PHE A 85 6.37 5.61 1.41
CA PHE A 85 7.61 6.39 1.43
C PHE A 85 8.38 6.20 2.74
N GLY A 86 7.69 6.22 3.88
CA GLY A 86 8.29 5.97 5.19
C GLY A 86 8.87 4.56 5.30
N LEU A 87 8.19 3.57 4.72
CA LEU A 87 8.65 2.19 4.60
C LEU A 87 9.87 2.06 3.69
N SER A 88 9.84 2.68 2.51
CA SER A 88 10.99 2.70 1.60
C SER A 88 12.21 3.33 2.27
N TYR A 89 12.02 4.46 2.97
CA TYR A 89 13.08 5.12 3.74
C TYR A 89 13.61 4.24 4.89
N LYS A 90 12.73 3.58 5.64
CA LYS A 90 13.12 2.62 6.69
C LYS A 90 13.89 1.44 6.12
N CYS A 91 13.46 0.87 5.00
CA CYS A 91 14.15 -0.22 4.32
C CYS A 91 15.55 0.22 3.86
N PHE A 92 15.67 1.47 3.38
CA PHE A 92 16.92 2.04 2.93
C PHE A 92 17.89 2.39 4.06
N ARG A 93 17.40 2.84 5.22
CA ARG A 93 18.21 3.40 6.32
C ARG A 93 18.40 2.46 7.54
N SER A 94 17.68 1.33 7.62
CA SER A 94 17.73 0.48 8.83
C SER A 94 19.13 -0.14 9.08
N PRO A 95 19.62 -0.19 10.33
CA PRO A 95 20.88 -0.88 10.68
C PRO A 95 20.83 -2.39 10.47
N ARG A 96 19.63 -3.00 10.47
CA ARG A 96 19.43 -4.42 10.12
C ARG A 96 19.71 -4.71 8.65
N THR A 97 19.74 -3.67 7.82
CA THR A 97 20.06 -3.69 6.39
C THR A 97 21.54 -3.95 6.11
N ILE A 98 22.42 -3.81 7.10
CA ILE A 98 23.85 -4.15 6.98
C ILE A 98 24.06 -5.67 6.91
N LYS A 99 23.13 -6.47 7.45
CA LYS A 99 23.17 -7.94 7.42
C LYS A 99 22.22 -8.56 6.38
N ALA A 100 21.39 -7.75 5.71
CA ALA A 100 20.42 -8.22 4.74
C ALA A 100 21.07 -8.39 3.36
N ALA A 101 20.68 -9.44 2.62
CA ALA A 101 21.18 -9.66 1.27
C ALA A 101 20.85 -8.44 0.36
N PRO A 102 21.83 -7.94 -0.42
CA PRO A 102 21.67 -6.70 -1.20
C PRO A 102 20.53 -6.78 -2.22
N VAL A 103 20.22 -7.97 -2.74
CA VAL A 103 19.14 -8.21 -3.70
C VAL A 103 17.75 -8.03 -3.05
N SER A 104 17.53 -8.60 -1.87
CA SER A 104 16.26 -8.46 -1.12
C SER A 104 15.97 -6.99 -0.79
N ARG A 105 17.01 -6.20 -0.47
CA ARG A 105 16.90 -4.77 -0.23
C ARG A 105 16.41 -4.00 -1.47
N VAL A 106 16.99 -4.27 -2.64
CA VAL A 106 16.61 -3.59 -3.89
C VAL A 106 15.17 -3.94 -4.27
N VAL A 107 14.78 -5.21 -4.14
CA VAL A 107 13.41 -5.66 -4.47
C VAL A 107 12.38 -5.05 -3.51
N ALA A 108 12.61 -5.10 -2.20
CA ALA A 108 11.67 -4.54 -1.21
C ALA A 108 11.57 -3.01 -1.31
N SER A 109 12.69 -2.31 -1.48
CA SER A 109 12.69 -0.84 -1.63
C SER A 109 12.08 -0.38 -2.96
N GLY A 110 12.38 -1.09 -4.04
CA GLY A 110 11.80 -0.86 -5.36
C GLY A 110 10.30 -1.09 -5.36
N TYR A 111 9.83 -2.20 -4.78
CA TYR A 111 8.40 -2.48 -4.64
C TYR A 111 7.67 -1.39 -3.86
N ALA A 112 8.19 -0.99 -2.68
CA ALA A 112 7.59 0.08 -1.89
C ALA A 112 7.59 1.43 -2.63
N LEU A 113 8.64 1.73 -3.41
CA LEU A 113 8.69 2.91 -4.28
C LEU A 113 7.64 2.86 -5.37
N PHE A 114 7.53 1.76 -6.11
CA PHE A 114 6.51 1.58 -7.14
C PHE A 114 5.10 1.68 -6.57
N LEU A 115 4.87 1.14 -5.37
CA LEU A 115 3.58 1.21 -4.69
C LEU A 115 3.23 2.65 -4.30
N GLY A 116 4.20 3.42 -3.80
CA GLY A 116 4.03 4.85 -3.56
C GLY A 116 3.82 5.66 -4.83
N LEU A 117 4.51 5.31 -5.93
CA LEU A 117 4.38 5.96 -7.24
C LEU A 117 3.01 5.68 -7.87
N ALA A 118 2.51 4.46 -7.74
CA ALA A 118 1.15 4.09 -8.13
C ALA A 118 0.12 4.88 -7.30
N ALA A 119 0.30 5.01 -5.98
CA ALA A 119 -0.58 5.82 -5.14
C ALA A 119 -0.58 7.30 -5.57
N LEU A 120 0.58 7.88 -5.91
CA LEU A 120 0.67 9.23 -6.46
C LEU A 120 -0.05 9.35 -7.82
N PHE A 121 0.11 8.37 -8.70
CA PHE A 121 -0.58 8.34 -9.98
C PHE A 121 -2.11 8.32 -9.81
N TYR A 122 -2.63 7.49 -8.90
CA TYR A 122 -4.06 7.45 -8.56
C TYR A 122 -4.54 8.75 -7.91
N LEU A 123 -3.71 9.41 -7.11
CA LEU A 123 -4.01 10.72 -6.52
C LEU A 123 -4.14 11.78 -7.62
N VAL A 124 -3.28 11.79 -8.63
CA VAL A 124 -3.41 12.69 -9.80
C VAL A 124 -4.68 12.37 -10.61
N LEU A 125 -4.92 11.08 -10.90
CA LEU A 125 -6.12 10.63 -11.62
C LEU A 125 -7.43 11.01 -10.92
N LEU A 126 -7.43 11.10 -9.59
CA LEU A 126 -8.60 11.53 -8.82
C LEU A 126 -9.00 12.99 -9.11
N PHE A 127 -8.03 13.84 -9.51
CA PHE A 127 -8.27 15.24 -9.88
C PHE A 127 -8.40 15.48 -11.39
N VAL A 128 -7.97 14.53 -12.23
CA VAL A 128 -8.20 14.61 -13.67
C VAL A 128 -9.67 14.25 -13.94
N PRO A 129 -10.48 15.16 -14.51
CA PRO A 129 -11.83 14.80 -14.91
C PRO A 129 -11.73 13.68 -15.95
N ALA A 130 -12.32 12.52 -15.64
CA ALA A 130 -12.65 11.53 -16.66
C ALA A 130 -13.64 12.22 -17.61
N GLY A 131 -13.12 12.70 -18.74
CA GLY A 131 -13.90 13.28 -19.83
C GLY A 131 -14.76 12.23 -20.50
#